data_AF-A0A8H7DLH3-F1
#
_entry.id   AF-A0A8H7DLH3-F1
#
_cell.length_a   1.000
_cell.length_b   1.000
_cell.length_c   1.000
_cell.angle_alpha   90.00
_cell.angle_beta   90.00
_cell.angle_gamma   90.00
#
_symmetry.space_group_name_H-M   'P 1'
#
loop_
_entity.id
_entity.type
_entity.pdbx_description
1 polymer ?
#
loop_
_entity_poly.entity_id
_entity_poly.type
_entity_poly.pdbx_seq_one_letter_code
_entity_poly.pdbx_strand_id
1 'polypeptide(L)'
;MGRPRKYTTEESRLDAIRANRKRHYERHRETVLQQRRQRYHEDKRLNGKQSLRRVVNIAKENSGKPARITKKASNTHDVSSALHDLEHELREIVHPSEAEYATQIYTEAMVDNTATTIDRELDILEILAQKAQVETKRIWEKEGCVPEFEASQRFCRRVRDTIMILEDMLEYALSSVDELSEAYEQCKLMFQNM
;
A
#
# COMPACT_ATOMS: atom_id res chain seq x y z
N MET A 1 -60.30 11.35 -1.37
CA MET A 1 -59.64 10.12 -0.88
C MET A 1 -58.17 10.17 -1.27
N GLY A 2 -57.25 10.33 -0.32
CA GLY A 2 -55.80 10.39 -0.61
C GLY A 2 -55.24 9.02 -1.03
N ARG A 3 -54.28 9.00 -1.96
CA ARG A 3 -53.64 7.76 -2.43
C ARG A 3 -52.81 7.15 -1.29
N PRO A 4 -52.97 5.85 -0.97
CA PRO A 4 -52.19 5.19 0.08
C PRO A 4 -50.68 5.27 -0.19
N ARG A 5 -49.90 5.55 0.85
CA ARG A 5 -48.43 5.54 0.77
C ARG A 5 -47.94 4.09 0.64
N LYS A 6 -46.96 3.87 -0.23
CA LYS A 6 -46.39 2.54 -0.54
C LYS A 6 -45.62 1.92 0.64
N TYR A 7 -45.08 2.75 1.53
CA TYR A 7 -44.38 2.33 2.74
C TYR A 7 -44.89 3.17 3.93
N THR A 8 -45.15 2.51 5.05
CA THR A 8 -45.70 3.14 6.25
C THR A 8 -44.60 3.58 7.23
N THR A 9 -43.46 2.89 7.22
CA THR A 9 -42.30 3.14 8.10
C THR A 9 -41.02 3.30 7.28
N GLU A 10 -40.02 3.99 7.83
CA GLU A 10 -38.70 4.14 7.19
C GLU A 10 -37.97 2.81 7.08
N GLU A 11 -38.08 1.95 8.08
CA GLU A 11 -37.51 0.59 8.06
C GLU A 11 -38.06 -0.23 6.88
N SER A 12 -39.38 -0.20 6.66
CA SER A 12 -40.02 -0.88 5.52
C SER A 12 -39.49 -0.37 4.18
N ARG A 13 -39.19 0.93 4.08
CA ARG A 13 -38.59 1.52 2.88
C ARG A 13 -37.15 1.03 2.68
N LEU A 14 -36.34 0.99 3.72
CA LEU A 14 -34.95 0.52 3.67
C LEU A 14 -34.86 -0.96 3.30
N ASP A 15 -35.75 -1.79 3.83
CA ASP A 15 -35.80 -3.21 3.52
C ASP A 15 -36.23 -3.47 2.07
N ALA A 16 -37.20 -2.71 1.57
CA ALA A 16 -37.59 -2.76 0.16
C ALA A 16 -36.44 -2.34 -0.77
N ILE A 17 -35.65 -1.33 -0.38
CA ILE A 17 -34.45 -0.90 -1.13
C ILE A 17 -33.38 -2.01 -1.10
N ARG A 18 -33.10 -2.61 0.08
CA ARG A 18 -32.15 -3.72 0.21
C ARG A 18 -32.55 -4.92 -0.64
N ALA A 19 -33.82 -5.32 -0.60
CA ALA A 19 -34.35 -6.41 -1.42
C ALA A 19 -34.24 -6.12 -2.93
N ASN A 20 -34.54 -4.89 -3.36
CA ASN A 20 -34.39 -4.49 -4.76
C ASN A 20 -32.92 -4.50 -5.21
N ARG A 21 -31.99 -3.99 -4.39
CA ARG A 21 -30.55 -4.05 -4.66
C ARG A 21 -30.08 -5.49 -4.77
N LYS A 22 -30.48 -6.37 -3.85
CA LYS A 22 -30.15 -7.80 -3.89
C LYS A 22 -30.61 -8.46 -5.20
N ARG A 23 -31.88 -8.28 -5.57
CA ARG A 23 -32.44 -8.80 -6.83
C ARG A 23 -31.78 -8.21 -8.07
N HIS A 24 -31.35 -6.95 -8.01
CA HIS A 24 -30.60 -6.31 -9.10
C HIS A 24 -29.22 -6.95 -9.26
N TYR A 25 -28.49 -7.13 -8.15
CA TYR A 25 -27.19 -7.78 -8.14
C TYR A 25 -27.26 -9.24 -8.58
N GLU A 26 -28.26 -10.00 -8.14
CA GLU A 26 -28.46 -11.39 -8.57
C GLU A 26 -28.67 -11.49 -10.08
N ARG A 27 -29.48 -10.60 -10.68
CA ARG A 27 -29.71 -10.54 -12.13
C ARG A 27 -28.48 -10.16 -12.94
N HIS A 28 -27.59 -9.34 -12.38
CA HIS A 28 -26.39 -8.84 -13.06
C HIS A 28 -25.10 -9.46 -12.51
N ARG A 29 -25.20 -10.57 -11.77
CA ARG A 29 -24.06 -11.17 -11.09
C ARG A 29 -22.99 -11.57 -12.09
N GLU A 30 -23.39 -12.20 -13.19
CA GLU A 30 -22.48 -12.68 -14.22
C GLU A 30 -21.81 -11.55 -14.98
N THR A 31 -22.56 -10.49 -15.34
CA THR A 31 -22.01 -9.30 -16.00
C THR A 31 -21.01 -8.57 -15.10
N VAL A 32 -21.31 -8.41 -13.81
CA VAL A 32 -20.36 -7.82 -12.84
C VAL A 32 -19.10 -8.67 -12.71
N LEU A 33 -19.23 -10.00 -12.63
CA LEU A 33 -18.07 -10.91 -12.57
C LEU A 33 -17.25 -10.88 -13.86
N GLN A 34 -17.90 -10.83 -15.02
CA GLN A 34 -17.23 -10.74 -16.32
C GLN A 34 -16.47 -9.43 -16.47
N GLN A 35 -17.07 -8.30 -16.09
CA GLN A 35 -16.37 -7.00 -16.07
C GLN A 35 -15.16 -7.01 -15.13
N ARG A 36 -15.27 -7.63 -13.95
CA ARG A 36 -14.13 -7.79 -13.03
C ARG A 36 -13.00 -8.61 -13.66
N ARG A 37 -13.33 -9.73 -14.33
CA ARG A 37 -12.33 -10.55 -15.03
C ARG A 37 -11.68 -9.78 -16.19
N GLN A 38 -12.46 -9.01 -16.95
CA GLN A 38 -11.95 -8.18 -18.05
C GLN A 38 -10.95 -7.14 -17.54
N ARG A 39 -11.29 -6.39 -16.48
CA ARG A 39 -10.37 -5.43 -15.84
C ARG A 39 -9.08 -6.10 -15.37
N TYR A 40 -9.19 -7.24 -14.69
CA TYR A 40 -8.01 -8.00 -14.24
C TYR A 40 -7.10 -8.42 -15.41
N HIS A 41 -7.69 -8.83 -16.55
CA HIS A 41 -6.92 -9.15 -17.74
C HIS A 41 -6.33 -7.90 -18.42
N GLU A 42 -7.03 -6.77 -18.41
CA GLU A 42 -6.55 -5.49 -18.95
C GLU A 42 -5.38 -4.95 -18.14
N ASP A 43 -5.48 -4.93 -16.81
CA ASP A 43 -4.40 -4.54 -15.90
C ASP A 43 -3.17 -5.42 -16.09
N LYS A 44 -3.37 -6.74 -16.21
CA LYS A 44 -2.28 -7.69 -16.50
C LYS A 44 -1.67 -7.45 -17.89
N ARG A 45 -2.45 -7.07 -18.90
CA ARG A 45 -1.94 -6.73 -20.25
C ARG A 45 -1.19 -5.41 -20.27
N LEU A 46 -1.62 -4.40 -19.52
CA LEU A 46 -0.95 -3.11 -19.41
C LEU A 46 0.41 -3.27 -18.72
N ASN A 47 0.46 -3.99 -17.60
CA ASN A 47 1.70 -4.28 -16.88
C ASN A 47 2.64 -5.21 -17.67
N GLY A 48 2.10 -6.21 -18.39
CA GLY A 48 2.90 -7.10 -19.25
C GLY A 48 3.52 -6.41 -20.47
N LYS A 49 2.87 -5.37 -21.02
CA LYS A 49 3.37 -4.62 -22.19
C LYS A 49 4.51 -3.66 -21.85
N GLN A 50 4.58 -3.12 -20.63
CA GLN A 50 5.74 -2.34 -20.17
C GLN A 50 6.99 -3.22 -20.04
N SER A 51 6.84 -4.49 -19.64
CA SER A 51 7.94 -5.46 -19.59
C SER A 51 8.46 -5.85 -21.00
N LEU A 52 7.58 -6.05 -21.97
CA LEU A 52 7.98 -6.47 -23.33
C LEU A 52 8.63 -5.36 -24.17
N ARG A 53 8.27 -4.08 -23.97
CA ARG A 53 8.92 -2.97 -24.70
C ARG A 53 10.39 -2.77 -24.34
N ARG A 54 10.80 -3.10 -23.11
CA ARG A 54 12.24 -3.12 -22.73
C ARG A 54 13.01 -4.25 -23.42
N VAL A 55 12.37 -5.39 -23.68
CA VAL A 55 13.04 -6.55 -24.31
C VAL A 55 13.21 -6.38 -25.82
N VAL A 56 12.24 -5.77 -26.51
CA VAL A 56 12.30 -5.61 -27.97
C VAL A 56 13.31 -4.54 -28.41
N ASN A 57 13.53 -3.49 -27.61
CA ASN A 57 14.55 -2.48 -27.93
C ASN A 57 15.99 -2.99 -27.75
N ILE A 58 16.21 -4.06 -26.97
CA ILE A 58 17.53 -4.70 -26.81
C ILE A 58 17.82 -5.68 -27.97
N ALA A 59 16.77 -6.22 -28.60
CA ALA A 59 16.90 -7.25 -29.63
C ALA A 59 17.22 -6.70 -31.04
N LYS A 60 17.01 -5.40 -31.29
CA LYS A 60 17.23 -4.81 -32.62
C LYS A 60 18.69 -4.39 -32.92
N GLU A 61 19.57 -4.38 -31.92
CA GLU A 61 20.99 -4.00 -32.11
C GLU A 61 21.94 -5.20 -32.26
N ASN A 62 21.46 -6.45 -32.15
CA ASN A 62 22.32 -7.65 -32.12
C ASN A 62 21.95 -8.72 -33.16
N SER A 63 21.53 -8.32 -34.37
CA SER A 63 21.33 -9.26 -35.48
C SER A 63 22.67 -9.61 -36.15
N GLY A 64 23.36 -10.64 -35.66
CA GLY A 64 24.56 -11.12 -36.35
C GLY A 64 25.28 -12.35 -35.83
N LYS A 65 24.86 -13.00 -34.74
CA LYS A 65 25.49 -14.25 -34.28
C LYS A 65 24.46 -15.25 -33.74
N PRO A 66 24.60 -16.56 -34.01
CA PRO A 66 23.70 -17.57 -33.50
C PRO A 66 23.73 -17.57 -31.98
N ALA A 67 22.57 -17.30 -31.37
CA ALA A 67 22.41 -17.23 -29.93
C ALA A 67 22.60 -18.62 -29.32
N ARG A 68 23.79 -18.84 -28.77
CA ARG A 68 24.03 -19.85 -27.74
C ARG A 68 23.03 -19.55 -26.62
N ILE A 69 22.14 -20.49 -26.30
CA ILE A 69 21.26 -20.41 -25.13
C ILE A 69 22.17 -20.52 -23.90
N THR A 70 22.85 -19.43 -23.56
CA THR A 70 23.36 -19.23 -22.23
C THR A 70 22.11 -18.99 -21.41
N LYS A 71 21.74 -19.99 -20.60
CA LYS A 71 20.90 -19.77 -19.43
C LYS A 71 21.53 -18.56 -18.74
N LYS A 72 20.93 -17.37 -18.88
CA LYS A 72 21.31 -16.21 -18.08
C LYS A 72 21.19 -16.73 -16.66
N ALA A 73 22.34 -16.87 -16.00
CA ALA A 73 22.39 -17.10 -14.57
C ALA A 73 21.39 -16.10 -13.99
N SER A 74 20.32 -16.62 -13.37
CA SER A 74 19.47 -15.76 -12.57
C SER A 74 20.44 -15.04 -11.66
N ASN A 75 20.47 -13.70 -11.72
CA ASN A 75 21.16 -12.92 -10.71
C ASN A 75 20.60 -13.42 -9.39
N THR A 76 21.34 -14.31 -8.73
CA THR A 76 21.22 -14.62 -7.32
C THR A 76 21.73 -13.37 -6.64
N HIS A 77 20.98 -12.28 -6.79
CA HIS A 77 21.07 -11.17 -5.89
C HIS A 77 20.75 -11.80 -4.53
N ASP A 78 21.80 -11.84 -3.72
CA ASP A 78 21.78 -12.38 -2.38
C ASP A 78 20.60 -11.72 -1.67
N VAL A 79 19.69 -12.53 -1.14
CA VAL A 79 18.42 -12.03 -0.58
C VAL A 79 18.72 -11.19 0.66
N SER A 80 19.80 -11.54 1.37
CA SER A 80 20.36 -10.79 2.48
C SER A 80 20.78 -9.37 2.08
N SER A 81 21.33 -9.18 0.87
CA SER A 81 21.70 -7.85 0.39
C SER A 81 20.47 -6.96 0.16
N ALA A 82 19.39 -7.52 -0.40
CA ALA A 82 18.18 -6.75 -0.68
C ALA A 82 17.49 -6.27 0.60
N LEU A 83 17.45 -7.10 1.64
CA LEU A 83 16.90 -6.68 2.94
C LEU A 83 17.75 -5.57 3.57
N HIS A 84 19.08 -5.68 3.50
CA HIS A 84 19.97 -4.64 4.00
C HIS A 84 19.78 -3.31 3.26
N ASP A 85 19.56 -3.35 1.94
CA ASP A 85 19.27 -2.13 1.16
C ASP A 85 17.97 -1.47 1.63
N LEU A 86 16.93 -2.25 1.94
CA LEU A 86 15.67 -1.73 2.50
C LEU A 86 15.83 -1.19 3.92
N GLU A 87 16.65 -1.82 4.76
CA GLU A 87 16.98 -1.31 6.09
C GLU A 87 17.72 0.04 6.03
N HIS A 88 18.59 0.20 5.03
CA HIS A 88 19.24 1.47 4.77
C HIS A 88 18.23 2.53 4.29
N GLU A 89 17.36 2.18 3.33
CA GLU A 89 16.29 3.06 2.84
C GLU A 89 15.39 3.54 3.99
N LEU A 90 14.95 2.64 4.89
CA LEU A 90 14.17 3.03 6.07
C LEU A 90 14.95 3.98 6.98
N ARG A 91 16.25 3.70 7.21
CA ARG A 91 17.09 4.51 8.08
C ARG A 91 17.27 5.92 7.53
N GLU A 92 17.39 6.08 6.21
CA GLU A 92 17.49 7.38 5.57
C GLU A 92 16.19 8.18 5.68
N ILE A 93 15.04 7.53 5.54
CA ILE A 93 13.73 8.16 5.69
C ILE A 93 13.52 8.63 7.13
N VAL A 94 13.81 7.76 8.10
CA VAL A 94 13.43 7.95 9.50
C VAL A 94 14.58 8.53 10.36
N HIS A 95 15.61 9.10 9.72
CA HIS A 95 16.76 9.64 10.42
C HIS A 95 16.37 10.91 11.21
N PRO A 96 16.87 11.10 12.46
CA PRO A 96 17.72 10.19 13.25
C PRO A 96 16.94 9.17 14.08
N SER A 97 15.66 9.43 14.35
CA SER A 97 14.78 8.55 15.13
C SER A 97 13.33 8.64 14.64
N GLU A 98 12.54 7.59 14.91
CA GLU A 98 11.11 7.52 14.56
C GLU A 98 10.31 8.68 15.17
N ALA A 99 10.61 9.04 16.42
CA ALA A 99 9.96 10.16 17.10
C ALA A 99 10.35 11.52 16.52
N GLU A 100 11.63 11.72 16.16
CA GLU A 100 12.08 12.97 15.54
C GLU A 100 11.53 13.12 14.12
N TYR A 101 11.46 12.03 13.36
CA TYR A 101 10.82 12.00 12.04
C TYR A 101 9.33 12.35 12.12
N ALA A 102 8.59 11.75 13.05
CA ALA A 102 7.17 12.09 13.28
C ALA A 102 7.00 13.56 13.71
N THR A 103 7.88 14.06 14.58
CA THR A 103 7.88 15.47 15.01
C THR A 103 8.16 16.40 13.83
N GLN A 104 9.08 16.05 12.94
CA GLN A 104 9.35 16.83 11.73
C GLN A 104 8.11 16.90 10.84
N ILE A 105 7.48 15.77 10.54
CA ILE A 105 6.26 15.71 9.72
C ILE A 105 5.14 16.53 10.36
N TYR A 106 4.98 16.44 11.69
CA TYR A 106 4.03 17.27 12.43
C TYR A 106 4.29 18.76 12.18
N THR A 107 5.54 19.21 12.36
CA THR A 107 5.88 20.63 12.17
C THR A 107 5.65 21.10 10.74
N GLU A 108 5.96 20.27 9.74
CA GLU A 108 5.72 20.59 8.33
C GLU A 108 4.21 20.67 8.03
N ALA A 109 3.42 19.73 8.51
CA ALA A 109 1.95 19.75 8.36
C ALA A 109 1.31 20.98 9.01
N MET A 110 1.82 21.43 10.17
CA MET A 110 1.38 22.67 10.84
C MET A 110 1.72 23.92 10.03
N VAL A 111 2.93 23.98 9.45
CA VAL A 111 3.37 25.12 8.63
C VAL A 111 2.56 25.21 7.33
N ASP A 112 2.33 24.07 6.68
CA ASP A 112 1.58 24.01 5.44
C ASP A 112 0.06 24.10 5.67
N ASN A 113 -0.38 23.92 6.92
CA ASN A 113 -1.79 23.85 7.33
C ASN A 113 -2.58 22.83 6.48
N THR A 114 -1.97 21.68 6.18
CA THR A 114 -2.57 20.63 5.34
C THR A 114 -2.11 19.23 5.77
N ALA A 115 -2.99 18.24 5.59
CA ALA A 115 -2.68 16.83 5.84
C ALA A 115 -1.85 16.17 4.71
N THR A 116 -1.64 16.87 3.59
CA THR A 116 -1.00 16.30 2.39
C THR A 116 0.45 15.87 2.61
N THR A 117 1.15 16.50 3.56
CA THR A 117 2.51 16.12 3.93
C THR A 117 2.53 14.75 4.61
N ILE A 118 1.55 14.48 5.49
CA ILE A 118 1.40 13.18 6.15
C ILE A 118 1.05 12.09 5.13
N ASP A 119 0.09 12.35 4.23
CA ASP A 119 -0.30 11.41 3.17
C ASP A 119 0.87 11.03 2.27
N ARG A 120 1.68 12.02 1.87
CA ARG A 120 2.85 11.79 1.02
C ARG A 120 3.88 10.88 1.68
N GLU A 121 4.14 11.09 2.97
CA GLU A 121 5.10 10.28 3.71
C GLU A 121 4.56 8.86 3.96
N LEU A 122 3.25 8.73 4.20
CA LEU A 122 2.58 7.43 4.24
C LEU A 122 2.74 6.65 2.94
N ASP A 123 2.54 7.28 1.77
CA ASP A 123 2.74 6.64 0.46
C ASP A 123 4.17 6.07 0.31
N ILE A 124 5.18 6.79 0.78
CA ILE A 124 6.59 6.35 0.73
C ILE A 124 6.79 5.11 1.60
N LEU A 125 6.29 5.14 2.84
CA LEU A 125 6.41 4.02 3.77
C LEU A 125 5.59 2.79 3.33
N GLU A 126 4.42 2.98 2.72
CA GLU A 126 3.62 1.90 2.16
C GLU A 126 4.34 1.19 1.01
N ILE A 127 4.99 1.96 0.12
CA ILE A 127 5.83 1.38 -0.95
C ILE A 127 6.97 0.56 -0.33
N LEU A 128 7.61 1.08 0.72
CA LEU A 128 8.68 0.37 1.42
C LEU A 128 8.16 -0.91 2.10
N ALA A 129 7.00 -0.86 2.74
CA ALA A 129 6.35 -2.02 3.34
C ALA A 129 6.01 -3.09 2.31
N GLN A 130 5.54 -2.70 1.12
CA GLN A 130 5.29 -3.63 0.02
C GLN A 130 6.57 -4.30 -0.47
N LYS A 131 7.66 -3.53 -0.67
CA LYS A 131 8.98 -4.08 -1.03
C LYS A 131 9.46 -5.08 0.03
N ALA A 132 9.35 -4.72 1.30
CA ALA A 132 9.72 -5.57 2.44
C ALA A 132 8.97 -6.90 2.43
N GLN A 133 7.65 -6.88 2.25
CA GLN A 133 6.82 -8.08 2.17
C GLN A 133 7.21 -9.00 1.01
N VAL A 134 7.54 -8.42 -0.15
CA VAL A 134 8.01 -9.19 -1.32
C VAL A 134 9.32 -9.91 -1.01
N GLU A 135 10.28 -9.23 -0.40
CA GLU A 135 11.56 -9.86 -0.03
C GLU A 135 11.39 -10.88 1.10
N THR A 136 10.59 -10.60 2.13
CA THR A 136 10.25 -11.58 3.18
C THR A 136 9.64 -12.86 2.59
N LYS A 137 8.71 -12.72 1.65
CA LYS A 137 8.12 -13.87 0.94
C LYS A 137 9.17 -14.62 0.13
N ARG A 138 10.10 -13.92 -0.49
CA ARG A 138 11.19 -14.52 -1.27
C ARG A 138 12.19 -15.28 -0.40
N ILE A 139 12.53 -14.78 0.79
CA ILE A 139 13.34 -15.49 1.79
C ILE A 139 12.61 -16.78 2.19
N TRP A 140 11.33 -16.67 2.54
CA TRP A 140 10.51 -17.83 2.92
C TRP A 140 10.48 -18.91 1.84
N GLU A 141 10.26 -18.54 0.59
CA GLU A 141 10.17 -19.49 -0.53
C GLU A 141 11.50 -20.18 -0.85
N LYS A 142 12.64 -19.53 -0.59
CA LYS A 142 13.98 -20.06 -0.93
C LYS A 142 14.63 -20.81 0.22
N GLU A 143 14.54 -20.27 1.43
CA GLU A 143 15.34 -20.69 2.59
C GLU A 143 14.45 -21.22 3.73
N GLY A 144 13.18 -20.83 3.77
CA GLY A 144 12.22 -21.25 4.79
C GLY A 144 12.33 -20.45 6.09
N CYS A 145 12.18 -21.14 7.24
CA CYS A 145 12.27 -20.55 8.58
C CYS A 145 13.73 -20.36 9.03
N VAL A 146 14.47 -19.46 8.38
CA VAL A 146 15.85 -19.11 8.78
C VAL A 146 15.90 -17.80 9.58
N PRO A 147 16.97 -17.50 10.34
CA PRO A 147 17.10 -16.24 11.08
C PRO A 147 16.88 -14.99 10.23
N GLU A 148 17.24 -15.04 8.95
CA GLU A 148 17.03 -13.98 7.96
C GLU A 148 15.53 -13.71 7.72
N PHE A 149 14.70 -14.76 7.75
CA PHE A 149 13.25 -14.61 7.65
C PHE A 149 12.71 -13.88 8.88
N GLU A 150 13.15 -14.24 10.09
CA GLU A 150 12.77 -13.55 11.33
C GLU A 150 13.26 -12.09 11.35
N ALA A 151 14.47 -11.81 10.84
CA ALA A 151 14.98 -10.46 10.66
C ALA A 151 14.07 -9.65 9.73
N SER A 152 13.68 -10.23 8.58
CA SER A 152 12.77 -9.58 7.64
C SER A 152 11.37 -9.32 8.22
N GLN A 153 10.86 -10.22 9.08
CA GLN A 153 9.60 -10.01 9.80
C GLN A 153 9.71 -8.86 10.80
N ARG A 154 10.81 -8.78 11.55
CA ARG A 154 11.08 -7.66 12.45
C ARG A 154 11.15 -6.34 11.70
N PHE A 155 11.82 -6.32 10.55
CA PHE A 155 11.86 -5.16 9.66
C PHE A 155 10.46 -4.76 9.19
N CYS A 156 9.64 -5.71 8.71
CA CYS A 156 8.25 -5.43 8.31
C CYS A 156 7.41 -4.86 9.45
N ARG A 157 7.60 -5.35 10.68
CA ARG A 157 6.91 -4.80 11.87
C ARG A 157 7.34 -3.37 12.11
N ARG A 158 8.65 -3.10 12.10
CA ARG A 158 9.17 -1.75 12.28
C ARG A 158 8.61 -0.74 11.29
N VAL A 159 8.60 -1.06 9.98
CA VAL A 159 7.98 -0.18 8.98
C VAL A 159 6.50 0.05 9.28
N ARG A 160 5.78 -0.99 9.71
CA ARG A 160 4.36 -0.88 10.07
C ARG A 160 4.13 -0.03 11.31
N ASP A 161 5.00 -0.13 12.31
CA ASP A 161 4.93 0.68 13.51
C ASP A 161 5.11 2.16 13.15
N THR A 162 6.04 2.49 12.24
CA THR A 162 6.20 3.85 11.71
C THR A 162 4.97 4.33 10.93
N ILE A 163 4.37 3.46 10.10
CA ILE A 163 3.11 3.77 9.40
C ILE A 163 2.00 4.08 10.40
N MET A 164 1.83 3.26 11.45
CA MET A 164 0.80 3.47 12.47
C MET A 164 0.95 4.81 13.19
N ILE A 165 2.18 5.26 13.45
CA ILE A 165 2.44 6.58 14.02
C ILE A 165 1.88 7.69 13.11
N LEU A 166 2.12 7.60 11.79
CA LEU A 166 1.65 8.59 10.84
C LEU A 166 0.13 8.49 10.58
N GLU A 167 -0.44 7.29 10.58
CA GLU A 167 -1.89 7.08 10.49
C GLU A 167 -2.63 7.70 11.68
N ASP A 168 -2.09 7.59 12.90
CA ASP A 168 -2.61 8.25 14.11
C ASP A 168 -2.62 9.78 13.94
N MET A 169 -1.52 10.36 13.46
CA MET A 169 -1.46 11.80 13.16
C MET A 169 -2.46 12.22 12.07
N LEU A 170 -2.59 11.41 11.02
CA LEU A 170 -3.51 11.67 9.92
C LEU A 170 -4.96 11.65 10.39
N GLU A 171 -5.32 10.77 11.33
CA GLU A 171 -6.67 10.69 11.90
C GLU A 171 -7.10 12.04 12.48
N TYR A 172 -6.25 12.68 13.29
CA TYR A 172 -6.52 14.02 13.81
C TYR A 172 -6.52 15.09 12.72
N ALA A 173 -5.56 15.04 11.80
CA ALA A 173 -5.43 16.03 10.72
C ALA A 173 -6.64 16.05 9.76
N LEU A 174 -7.29 14.89 9.55
CA LEU A 174 -8.49 14.77 8.72
C LEU A 174 -9.72 15.44 9.35
N SER A 175 -9.77 15.54 10.69
CA SER A 175 -10.80 16.31 11.38
C SER A 175 -10.52 17.81 11.29
N SER A 176 -9.34 18.23 11.77
CA SER A 176 -8.79 19.57 11.53
C SER A 176 -7.33 19.66 11.96
N VAL A 177 -6.58 20.61 11.41
CA VAL A 177 -5.20 20.90 11.83
C VAL A 177 -5.16 21.39 13.29
N ASP A 178 -6.18 22.12 13.73
CA ASP A 178 -6.32 22.56 15.12
C ASP A 178 -6.49 21.37 16.08
N GLU A 179 -7.26 20.34 15.70
CA GLU A 179 -7.40 19.11 16.49
C GLU A 179 -6.09 18.32 16.59
N LEU A 180 -5.30 18.29 15.51
CA LEU A 180 -3.96 17.68 15.54
C LEU A 180 -3.02 18.46 16.48
N SER A 181 -3.06 19.79 16.45
CA SER A 181 -2.29 20.63 17.38
C SER A 181 -2.69 20.39 18.83
N GLU A 182 -4.01 20.34 19.11
CA GLU A 182 -4.52 20.06 20.46
C GLU A 182 -4.09 18.65 20.94
N ALA A 183 -4.15 17.64 20.06
CA ALA A 183 -3.70 16.29 20.37
C ALA A 183 -2.21 16.23 20.70
N TYR A 184 -1.38 16.97 19.96
CA TYR A 184 0.06 17.09 20.21
C TYR A 184 0.35 17.75 21.58
N GLU A 185 -0.33 18.86 21.89
CA GLU A 185 -0.18 19.56 23.18
C GLU A 185 -0.61 18.72 24.38
N GLN A 186 -1.60 17.84 24.18
CA GLN A 186 -2.12 16.95 25.21
C GLN A 186 -1.35 15.63 25.35
N CYS A 187 -0.22 15.47 24.64
CA CYS A 187 0.57 14.24 24.59
C CYS A 187 -0.24 12.99 24.19
N LYS A 188 -1.24 13.16 23.32
CA LYS A 188 -2.15 12.06 22.92
C LYS A 188 -1.62 11.23 21.76
N LEU A 189 -0.67 11.75 20.99
CA LEU A 189 -0.17 11.08 19.80
C LEU A 189 0.69 9.87 20.18
N MET A 190 0.62 8.81 19.39
CA MET A 190 1.30 7.54 19.68
C MET A 190 2.82 7.71 19.91
N PHE A 191 3.50 8.48 19.07
CA PHE A 191 4.95 8.63 19.14
C PHE A 191 5.46 9.38 20.39
N GLN A 192 4.59 10.12 21.08
CA GLN A 192 4.94 10.84 22.31
C GLN A 192 4.96 9.90 23.53
N ASN A 193 4.41 8.70 23.40
CA ASN A 193 4.25 7.70 24.46
C ASN A 193 5.16 6.46 24.28
N MET A 194 6.02 6.45 23.25
CA MET A 194 6.99 5.38 22.98
C MET A 194 8.32 5.62 23.70
#